data_AF-A0A315RXN0-F1
#
_entry.id   AF-A0A315RXN0-F1
#
_cell.length_a   1.000
_cell.length_b   1.000
_cell.length_c   1.000
_cell.angle_alpha   90.00
_cell.angle_beta   90.00
_cell.angle_gamma   90.00
#
_symmetry.space_group_name_H-M   'P 1'
#
loop_
_entity.id
_entity.type
_entity.pdbx_description
1 polymer ?
#
loop_
_entity_poly.entity_id
_entity_poly.type
_entity_poly.pdbx_seq_one_letter_code
_entity_poly.pdbx_strand_id
1 'polypeptide(L)'
;MKTYSDLFELSQKPQEVITMDEAVINSREQVINDYVVTSQIKKEFKNVLHSLTLDKGQGFWVQGAYGSGKSHFMSYITVLLQGSKYWANLADDIQEEYLDFFADKNYLTVNFTLSEVNNLKVKLFDEIEKEFKNNGVNLTIKKDAKIVKQFLNNEYEGLKKEWFYDILENSLDVSAAEWKEALEADATSRLAEIIIAYRKERGSFSQKEYREIIYPNMNEGLEQISSVLAANFDGLVIFIDELSEFLQKKKSKNEESESLETLQALGQRIKELPIWLLAAVQKNPAEIIDEELYIGDEEEKVFDRFEPINLSEADIEEIIDQRIIIKNENQRKSIKSIYKDLKNNKFNLEKSISQERFIKLYPFHHEFVNSLVQLSSYGSRQRAAVRESWEIVSNRLNTSAKKLITIDDLYDIFEDDVIYNSFKEYYDLYKNVYHEAIIKPGFNEDSELADRVIKALIIYGIRDKEPVSAEQLGEFLMADMGMGVGLSMINIEIEEILKTINQDVRGKGLEMISIEDEEDKFYWQVNPNASGINVESELLEAVHLLNENDIMPDIPSFINNN
;
A
#
# COMPACT_ATOMS: atom_id res chain seq x y z
N MET A 1 -21.38 32.61 -8.72
CA MET A 1 -19.95 32.45 -8.36
C MET A 1 -19.60 31.00 -8.64
N LYS A 2 -18.46 30.69 -9.27
CA LYS A 2 -18.11 29.28 -9.52
C LYS A 2 -17.93 28.55 -8.19
N THR A 3 -18.34 27.29 -8.13
CA THR A 3 -18.09 26.38 -6.99
C THR A 3 -17.09 25.30 -7.38
N TYR A 4 -16.73 24.43 -6.42
CA TYR A 4 -15.90 23.26 -6.68
C TYR A 4 -16.48 22.35 -7.78
N SER A 5 -17.80 22.14 -7.77
CA SER A 5 -18.51 21.32 -8.77
C SER A 5 -18.36 21.84 -10.20
N ASP A 6 -18.04 23.13 -10.40
CA ASP A 6 -17.78 23.70 -11.73
C ASP A 6 -16.35 23.46 -12.21
N LEU A 7 -15.44 23.04 -11.32
CA LEU A 7 -13.99 23.04 -11.54
C LEU A 7 -13.35 21.67 -11.58
N PHE A 8 -14.05 20.63 -11.15
CA PHE A 8 -13.60 19.25 -11.26
C PHE A 8 -14.78 18.29 -11.09
N GLU A 9 -14.55 17.05 -11.48
CA GLU A 9 -15.40 15.91 -11.15
C GLU A 9 -14.74 15.13 -10.01
N LEU A 10 -15.51 14.82 -8.96
CA LEU A 10 -15.04 13.97 -7.87
C LEU A 10 -15.34 12.52 -8.24
N SER A 11 -14.33 11.66 -8.12
CA SER A 11 -14.51 10.23 -8.40
C SER A 11 -15.37 9.53 -7.35
N GLN A 12 -15.61 8.23 -7.54
CA GLN A 12 -16.26 7.42 -6.51
C GLN A 12 -15.39 7.32 -5.25
N LYS A 13 -16.03 7.12 -4.10
CA LYS A 13 -15.31 7.01 -2.82
C LYS A 13 -14.28 5.86 -2.89
N PRO A 14 -13.00 6.11 -2.56
CA PRO A 14 -11.99 5.07 -2.48
C PRO A 14 -12.37 4.00 -1.46
N GLN A 15 -12.22 2.71 -1.83
CA GLN A 15 -12.41 1.59 -0.91
C GLN A 15 -11.12 1.28 -0.13
N GLU A 16 -11.26 0.82 1.11
CA GLU A 16 -10.12 0.62 2.02
C GLU A 16 -9.35 -0.68 1.76
N VAL A 17 -10.06 -1.74 1.39
CA VAL A 17 -9.51 -3.07 1.16
C VAL A 17 -10.31 -3.78 0.08
N ILE A 18 -9.64 -4.19 -0.98
CA ILE A 18 -10.13 -5.23 -1.89
C ILE A 18 -9.11 -6.35 -1.79
N THR A 19 -9.55 -7.55 -1.43
CA THR A 19 -8.66 -8.72 -1.45
C THR A 19 -8.27 -9.04 -2.89
N MET A 20 -7.07 -9.59 -3.12
CA MET A 20 -6.61 -9.90 -4.48
C MET A 20 -7.61 -10.83 -5.21
N ASP A 21 -8.22 -11.76 -4.48
CA ASP A 21 -9.23 -12.68 -5.03
C ASP A 21 -10.52 -11.94 -5.46
N GLU A 22 -11.02 -11.00 -4.66
CA GLU A 22 -12.19 -10.19 -5.02
C GLU A 22 -11.90 -9.23 -6.17
N ALA A 23 -10.72 -8.60 -6.14
CA ALA A 23 -10.25 -7.64 -7.13
C ALA A 23 -10.25 -8.26 -8.54
N VAL A 24 -9.71 -9.48 -8.64
CA VAL A 24 -9.49 -10.16 -9.91
C VAL A 24 -10.77 -10.80 -10.47
N ILE A 25 -11.70 -11.21 -9.61
CA ILE A 25 -12.90 -11.95 -10.04
C ILE A 25 -14.10 -11.01 -10.27
N ASN A 26 -14.36 -10.09 -9.34
CA ASN A 26 -15.64 -9.35 -9.30
C ASN A 26 -15.51 -7.85 -9.59
N SER A 27 -14.30 -7.28 -9.51
CA SER A 27 -14.09 -5.83 -9.52
C SER A 27 -13.04 -5.35 -10.53
N ARG A 28 -12.86 -6.06 -11.65
CA ARG A 28 -11.80 -5.80 -12.66
C ARG A 28 -11.78 -4.35 -13.18
N GLU A 29 -12.93 -3.82 -13.58
CA GLU A 29 -13.02 -2.43 -14.07
C GLU A 29 -12.67 -1.43 -12.97
N GLN A 30 -13.12 -1.70 -11.75
CA GLN A 30 -12.80 -0.87 -10.60
C GLN A 30 -11.28 -0.90 -10.32
N VAL A 31 -10.64 -2.08 -10.32
CA VAL A 31 -9.19 -2.21 -10.11
C VAL A 31 -8.39 -1.37 -11.10
N ILE A 32 -8.78 -1.39 -12.37
CA ILE A 32 -8.11 -0.62 -13.44
C ILE A 32 -8.33 0.88 -13.28
N ASN A 33 -9.54 1.30 -12.91
CA ASN A 33 -9.87 2.71 -12.74
C ASN A 33 -9.31 3.32 -11.45
N ASP A 34 -9.13 2.49 -10.41
CA ASP A 34 -8.67 2.90 -9.09
C ASP A 34 -7.15 2.93 -8.95
N TYR A 35 -6.40 2.19 -9.77
CA TYR A 35 -4.95 2.16 -9.66
C TYR A 35 -4.32 3.30 -10.47
N VAL A 36 -3.56 4.16 -9.79
CA VAL A 36 -2.77 5.22 -10.43
C VAL A 36 -1.33 4.76 -10.55
N VAL A 37 -0.83 4.61 -11.78
CA VAL A 37 0.59 4.38 -12.05
C VAL A 37 1.32 5.71 -11.90
N THR A 38 1.76 6.01 -10.67
CA THR A 38 2.49 7.24 -10.36
C THR A 38 3.84 7.30 -11.08
N SER A 39 4.40 8.49 -11.22
CA SER A 39 5.72 8.71 -11.83
C SER A 39 6.81 7.86 -11.17
N GLN A 40 6.71 7.63 -9.85
CA GLN A 40 7.65 6.81 -9.08
C GLN A 40 7.54 5.32 -9.42
N ILE A 41 6.31 4.78 -9.48
CA ILE A 41 6.07 3.34 -9.74
C ILE A 41 6.19 3.01 -11.23
N LYS A 42 5.99 3.99 -12.12
CA LYS A 42 5.98 3.81 -13.57
C LYS A 42 7.20 3.06 -14.10
N LYS A 43 8.40 3.36 -13.58
CA LYS A 43 9.63 2.66 -13.99
C LYS A 43 9.57 1.18 -13.62
N GLU A 44 9.20 0.86 -12.38
CA GLU A 44 9.09 -0.52 -11.91
C GLU A 44 7.98 -1.29 -12.63
N PHE A 45 6.86 -0.62 -12.90
CA PHE A 45 5.77 -1.17 -13.68
C PHE A 45 6.21 -1.51 -15.12
N LYS A 46 6.93 -0.60 -15.79
CA LYS A 46 7.54 -0.87 -17.11
C LYS A 46 8.55 -2.02 -17.05
N ASN A 47 9.33 -2.16 -15.97
CA ASN A 47 10.26 -3.29 -15.80
C ASN A 47 9.52 -4.63 -15.81
N VAL A 48 8.40 -4.73 -15.08
CA VAL A 48 7.55 -5.93 -15.08
C VAL A 48 6.99 -6.21 -16.47
N LEU A 49 6.40 -5.20 -17.12
CA LEU A 49 5.83 -5.37 -18.48
C LEU A 49 6.89 -5.79 -19.47
N HIS A 50 8.08 -5.18 -19.44
CA HIS A 50 9.20 -5.54 -20.28
C HIS A 50 9.63 -6.99 -20.05
N SER A 51 9.79 -7.41 -18.80
CA SER A 51 10.14 -8.79 -18.46
C SER A 51 9.12 -9.79 -19.01
N LEU A 52 7.82 -9.47 -18.93
CA LEU A 52 6.75 -10.30 -19.48
C LEU A 52 6.84 -10.44 -21.00
N THR A 53 7.46 -9.49 -21.72
CA THR A 53 7.67 -9.61 -23.18
C THR A 53 8.73 -10.62 -23.60
N LEU A 54 9.53 -11.12 -22.65
CA LEU A 54 10.64 -12.04 -22.92
C LEU A 54 10.16 -13.50 -22.89
N ASP A 55 10.82 -14.39 -23.63
CA ASP A 55 10.58 -15.84 -23.54
C ASP A 55 11.24 -16.49 -22.30
N LYS A 56 11.57 -15.68 -21.29
CA LYS A 56 12.24 -16.09 -20.05
C LYS A 56 11.55 -15.40 -18.87
N GLY A 57 11.17 -16.22 -17.91
CA GLY A 57 10.53 -15.80 -16.68
C GLY A 57 11.47 -15.05 -15.75
N GLN A 58 10.86 -14.34 -14.80
CA GLN A 58 11.56 -13.60 -13.77
C GLN A 58 10.78 -13.62 -12.45
N GLY A 59 11.52 -13.64 -11.35
CA GLY A 59 10.96 -13.45 -10.01
C GLY A 59 11.07 -11.99 -9.60
N PHE A 60 10.05 -11.45 -8.95
CA PHE A 60 10.01 -10.10 -8.42
C PHE A 60 9.56 -10.09 -6.97
N TRP A 61 10.29 -9.34 -6.14
CA TRP A 61 9.84 -8.97 -4.80
C TRP A 61 9.09 -7.65 -4.88
N VAL A 62 7.78 -7.66 -4.69
CA VAL A 62 6.99 -6.42 -4.58
C VAL A 62 7.13 -5.91 -3.15
N GLN A 63 8.08 -5.02 -2.92
CA GLN A 63 8.50 -4.52 -1.61
C GLN A 63 7.75 -3.25 -1.22
N GLY A 64 7.43 -3.09 0.07
CA GLY A 64 6.89 -1.84 0.61
C GLY A 64 6.21 -2.03 1.96
N ALA A 65 6.01 -0.93 2.70
CA ALA A 65 5.33 -0.94 3.99
C ALA A 65 3.88 -1.45 3.91
N TYR A 66 3.26 -1.75 5.05
CA TYR A 66 1.81 -2.03 5.07
C TYR A 66 1.04 -0.88 4.44
N GLY A 67 -0.05 -1.15 3.70
CA GLY A 67 -0.81 -0.09 3.04
C GLY A 67 -0.19 0.50 1.75
N SER A 68 1.08 0.22 1.40
CA SER A 68 1.76 0.78 0.21
C SER A 68 1.15 0.42 -1.15
N GLY A 69 0.19 -0.52 -1.19
CA GLY A 69 -0.53 -0.87 -2.41
C GLY A 69 -0.02 -2.13 -3.13
N LYS A 70 0.84 -2.96 -2.52
CA LYS A 70 1.37 -4.22 -3.10
C LYS A 70 0.30 -5.11 -3.74
N SER A 71 -0.75 -5.45 -3.00
CA SER A 71 -1.86 -6.29 -3.47
C SER A 71 -2.62 -5.63 -4.64
N HIS A 72 -2.78 -4.30 -4.60
CA HIS A 72 -3.47 -3.55 -5.66
C HIS A 72 -2.61 -3.48 -6.92
N PHE A 73 -1.29 -3.29 -6.80
CA PHE A 73 -0.34 -3.36 -7.91
C PHE A 73 -0.35 -4.72 -8.61
N MET A 74 -0.29 -5.81 -7.83
CA MET A 74 -0.40 -7.16 -8.37
C MET A 74 -1.75 -7.41 -9.05
N SER A 75 -2.85 -7.03 -8.40
CA SER A 75 -4.20 -7.14 -8.98
C SER A 75 -4.33 -6.34 -10.29
N TYR A 76 -3.71 -5.15 -10.35
CA TYR A 76 -3.71 -4.30 -11.54
C TYR A 76 -3.02 -4.99 -12.73
N ILE A 77 -1.83 -5.56 -12.52
CA ILE A 77 -1.13 -6.34 -13.55
C ILE A 77 -1.98 -7.55 -13.96
N THR A 78 -2.55 -8.27 -12.99
CA THR A 78 -3.41 -9.42 -13.27
C THR A 78 -4.58 -9.05 -14.20
N VAL A 79 -5.29 -7.95 -13.93
CA VAL A 79 -6.42 -7.53 -14.77
C VAL A 79 -5.95 -7.10 -16.16
N LEU A 80 -4.81 -6.42 -16.28
CA LEU A 80 -4.24 -6.05 -17.58
C LEU A 80 -3.91 -7.29 -18.44
N LEU A 81 -3.35 -8.34 -17.83
CA LEU A 81 -3.01 -9.58 -18.53
C LEU A 81 -4.24 -10.41 -18.93
N GLN A 82 -5.41 -10.16 -18.33
CA GLN A 82 -6.66 -10.83 -18.67
C GLN A 82 -7.37 -10.24 -19.90
N GLY A 83 -6.92 -9.10 -20.43
CA GLY A 83 -7.45 -8.61 -21.70
C GLY A 83 -7.02 -7.20 -22.09
N SER A 84 -6.72 -7.03 -23.38
CA SER A 84 -6.29 -5.76 -23.99
C SER A 84 -7.26 -4.60 -23.80
N LYS A 85 -8.56 -4.87 -23.60
CA LYS A 85 -9.57 -3.83 -23.33
C LYS A 85 -9.27 -3.01 -22.05
N TYR A 86 -8.54 -3.57 -21.09
CA TYR A 86 -8.19 -2.91 -19.83
C TYR A 86 -7.00 -1.96 -19.96
N TRP A 87 -6.33 -1.95 -21.10
CA TRP A 87 -5.16 -1.11 -21.35
C TRP A 87 -5.50 0.33 -21.73
N ALA A 88 -6.78 0.61 -22.05
CA ALA A 88 -7.22 1.91 -22.55
C ALA A 88 -6.96 3.09 -21.58
N ASN A 89 -6.85 2.81 -20.28
CA ASN A 89 -6.66 3.82 -19.22
C ASN A 89 -5.19 3.97 -18.79
N LEU A 90 -4.26 3.26 -19.42
CA LEU A 90 -2.83 3.42 -19.16
C LEU A 90 -2.30 4.73 -19.75
N ALA A 91 -1.16 5.21 -19.27
CA ALA A 91 -0.48 6.34 -19.89
C ALA A 91 -0.10 6.03 -21.35
N ASP A 92 -0.21 7.03 -22.23
CA ASP A 92 0.02 6.88 -23.67
C ASP A 92 1.37 6.22 -23.99
N ASP A 93 2.44 6.60 -23.27
CA ASP A 93 3.78 6.04 -23.48
C ASP A 93 3.94 4.58 -23.01
N ILE A 94 3.04 4.07 -22.19
CA ILE A 94 2.97 2.64 -21.84
C ILE A 94 2.19 1.91 -22.92
N GLN A 95 1.06 2.48 -23.36
CA GLN A 95 0.24 1.90 -24.42
C GLN A 95 1.05 1.77 -25.73
N GLU A 96 1.71 2.85 -26.16
CA GLU A 96 2.54 2.88 -27.38
C GLU A 96 3.66 1.83 -27.36
N GLU A 97 4.20 1.51 -26.18
CA GLU A 97 5.33 0.60 -26.03
C GLU A 97 4.90 -0.88 -25.94
N TYR A 98 3.77 -1.18 -25.28
CA TYR A 98 3.42 -2.54 -24.88
C TYR A 98 2.08 -3.05 -25.42
N LEU A 99 1.12 -2.18 -25.77
CA LEU A 99 -0.25 -2.60 -26.11
C LEU A 99 -0.28 -3.57 -27.29
N ASP A 100 0.44 -3.27 -28.36
CA ASP A 100 0.50 -4.13 -29.56
C ASP A 100 1.05 -5.52 -29.24
N PHE A 101 2.02 -5.63 -28.32
CA PHE A 101 2.57 -6.92 -27.92
C PHE A 101 1.55 -7.74 -27.13
N PHE A 102 0.89 -7.13 -26.13
CA PHE A 102 -0.05 -7.84 -25.25
C PHE A 102 -1.44 -8.04 -25.88
N ALA A 103 -1.75 -7.36 -26.99
CA ALA A 103 -3.07 -7.43 -27.64
C ALA A 103 -3.51 -8.86 -28.00
N ASP A 104 -2.57 -9.68 -28.45
CA ASP A 104 -2.79 -11.06 -28.92
C ASP A 104 -2.26 -12.13 -27.94
N LYS A 105 -1.83 -11.72 -26.73
CA LYS A 105 -1.21 -12.62 -25.75
C LYS A 105 -2.24 -13.18 -24.78
N ASN A 106 -2.09 -14.46 -24.45
CA ASN A 106 -2.91 -15.17 -23.47
C ASN A 106 -2.05 -15.69 -22.32
N TYR A 107 -1.85 -14.88 -21.28
CA TYR A 107 -1.16 -15.30 -20.06
C TYR A 107 -2.14 -15.95 -19.09
N LEU A 108 -1.74 -17.07 -18.49
CA LEU A 108 -2.44 -17.63 -17.35
C LEU A 108 -1.99 -16.89 -16.08
N THR A 109 -2.92 -16.29 -15.34
CA THR A 109 -2.63 -15.62 -14.07
C THR A 109 -3.08 -16.49 -12.90
N VAL A 110 -2.17 -16.79 -11.97
CA VAL A 110 -2.46 -17.53 -10.73
C VAL A 110 -2.27 -16.59 -9.56
N ASN A 111 -3.34 -16.37 -8.79
CA ASN A 111 -3.38 -15.38 -7.72
C ASN A 111 -3.77 -16.08 -6.43
N PHE A 112 -3.01 -15.90 -5.35
CA PHE A 112 -3.42 -16.36 -4.04
C PHE A 112 -2.72 -15.62 -2.89
N THR A 113 -3.41 -15.57 -1.75
CA THR A 113 -2.86 -15.09 -0.49
C THR A 113 -2.45 -16.28 0.39
N LEU A 114 -1.39 -16.12 1.19
CA LEU A 114 -0.87 -17.17 2.08
C LEU A 114 -1.52 -17.21 3.47
N SER A 115 -2.71 -16.63 3.64
CA SER A 115 -3.47 -16.67 4.89
C SER A 115 -3.86 -18.12 5.24
N GLU A 116 -3.49 -18.60 6.42
CA GLU A 116 -3.82 -19.94 6.95
C GLU A 116 -3.17 -21.15 6.23
N VAL A 117 -2.16 -20.91 5.40
CA VAL A 117 -1.44 -21.98 4.68
C VAL A 117 -0.30 -22.54 5.52
N ASN A 118 -0.09 -23.86 5.47
CA ASN A 118 1.03 -24.51 6.16
C ASN A 118 2.23 -24.81 5.25
N ASN A 119 2.07 -24.80 3.93
CA ASN A 119 3.14 -25.20 3.00
C ASN A 119 3.03 -24.46 1.66
N LEU A 120 4.08 -23.74 1.29
CA LEU A 120 4.13 -22.90 0.09
C LEU A 120 4.01 -23.72 -1.20
N LYS A 121 4.81 -24.79 -1.33
CA LYS A 121 4.83 -25.66 -2.52
C LYS A 121 3.46 -26.26 -2.82
N VAL A 122 2.80 -26.79 -1.79
CA VAL A 122 1.46 -27.39 -1.92
C VAL A 122 0.45 -26.36 -2.39
N LYS A 123 0.39 -25.21 -1.72
CA LYS A 123 -0.54 -24.14 -2.09
C LYS A 123 -0.29 -23.66 -3.52
N LEU A 124 0.97 -23.46 -3.88
CA LEU A 124 1.36 -23.05 -5.24
C LEU A 124 0.84 -24.03 -6.30
N PHE A 125 1.10 -25.33 -6.13
CA PHE A 125 0.65 -26.33 -7.10
C PHE A 125 -0.86 -26.47 -7.14
N ASP A 126 -1.55 -26.42 -5.99
CA ASP A 126 -3.01 -26.47 -5.94
C ASP A 126 -3.66 -25.30 -6.68
N GLU A 127 -3.17 -24.08 -6.48
CA GLU A 127 -3.72 -22.90 -7.16
C GLU A 127 -3.41 -22.92 -8.67
N ILE A 128 -2.24 -23.44 -9.08
CA ILE A 128 -1.93 -23.65 -10.49
C ILE A 128 -2.90 -24.67 -11.11
N GLU A 129 -3.06 -25.87 -10.51
CA GLU A 129 -4.01 -26.89 -11.02
C GLU A 129 -5.43 -26.33 -11.13
N LYS A 130 -5.87 -25.58 -10.12
CA LYS A 130 -7.19 -24.94 -10.07
C LYS A 130 -7.37 -23.94 -11.22
N GLU A 131 -6.39 -23.08 -11.48
CA GLU A 131 -6.50 -22.09 -12.55
C GLU A 131 -6.42 -22.69 -13.96
N PHE A 132 -5.59 -23.73 -14.17
CA PHE A 132 -5.65 -24.50 -15.41
C PHE A 132 -7.05 -25.08 -15.64
N LYS A 133 -7.64 -25.69 -14.61
CA LYS A 133 -8.99 -26.26 -14.66
C LYS A 133 -10.07 -25.20 -14.91
N ASN A 134 -9.97 -24.04 -14.28
CA ASN A 134 -10.89 -22.91 -14.49
C ASN A 134 -10.88 -22.42 -15.94
N ASN A 135 -9.74 -22.58 -16.63
CA ASN A 135 -9.57 -22.26 -18.05
C ASN A 135 -9.82 -23.47 -18.97
N GLY A 136 -10.42 -24.56 -18.46
CA GLY A 136 -10.79 -25.73 -19.24
C GLY A 136 -9.62 -26.63 -19.67
N VAL A 137 -8.44 -26.45 -19.07
CA VAL A 137 -7.25 -27.24 -19.35
C VAL A 137 -6.99 -28.21 -18.21
N ASN A 138 -6.88 -29.51 -18.52
CA ASN A 138 -6.56 -30.51 -17.51
C ASN A 138 -5.05 -30.55 -17.27
N LEU A 139 -4.64 -30.13 -16.08
CA LEU A 139 -3.29 -30.30 -15.55
C LEU A 139 -3.38 -31.09 -14.24
N THR A 140 -2.61 -32.17 -14.14
CA THR A 140 -2.48 -32.97 -12.92
C THR A 140 -1.00 -33.02 -12.55
N ILE A 141 -0.61 -32.20 -11.59
CA ILE A 141 0.72 -32.14 -10.98
C ILE A 141 0.85 -33.22 -9.92
N LYS A 142 -0.24 -33.54 -9.22
CA LYS A 142 -0.29 -34.61 -8.22
C LYS A 142 0.18 -35.95 -8.79
N LYS A 143 0.98 -36.68 -8.01
CA LYS A 143 1.49 -38.02 -8.36
C LYS A 143 0.44 -39.10 -8.09
N ASP A 144 -0.74 -38.98 -8.68
CA ASP A 144 -1.91 -39.85 -8.42
C ASP A 144 -1.56 -41.34 -8.44
N ALA A 145 -0.87 -41.79 -9.49
CA ALA A 145 -0.44 -43.20 -9.60
C ALA A 145 0.48 -43.64 -8.44
N LYS A 146 1.36 -42.76 -7.95
CA LYS A 146 2.24 -43.06 -6.81
C LYS A 146 1.44 -43.11 -5.51
N ILE A 147 0.50 -42.19 -5.32
CA ILE A 147 -0.41 -42.12 -4.16
C ILE A 147 -1.22 -43.42 -4.08
N VAL A 148 -1.91 -43.77 -5.17
CA VAL A 148 -2.75 -44.98 -5.27
C VAL A 148 -1.89 -46.23 -5.03
N LYS A 149 -0.76 -46.36 -5.74
CA LYS A 149 0.11 -47.53 -5.59
C LYS A 149 0.65 -47.70 -4.17
N GLN A 150 1.09 -46.61 -3.52
CA GLN A 150 1.60 -46.69 -2.15
C GLN A 150 0.48 -47.01 -1.15
N PHE A 151 -0.69 -46.38 -1.28
CA PHE A 151 -1.81 -46.64 -0.40
C PHE A 151 -2.30 -48.08 -0.52
N LEU A 152 -2.53 -48.57 -1.75
CA LEU A 152 -3.02 -49.94 -1.97
C LEU A 152 -2.03 -51.00 -1.51
N ASN A 153 -0.73 -50.83 -1.80
CA ASN A 153 0.27 -51.85 -1.49
C ASN A 153 0.70 -51.87 -0.02
N ASN A 154 0.74 -50.71 0.63
CA ASN A 154 1.38 -50.58 1.94
C ASN A 154 0.39 -50.38 3.09
N GLU A 155 -0.82 -49.88 2.81
CA GLU A 155 -1.76 -49.47 3.86
C GLU A 155 -3.10 -50.16 3.73
N TYR A 156 -3.68 -50.21 2.52
CA TYR A 156 -5.07 -50.62 2.32
C TYR A 156 -5.36 -52.00 2.90
N GLU A 157 -4.51 -53.00 2.68
CA GLU A 157 -4.68 -54.35 3.23
C GLU A 157 -4.63 -54.40 4.77
N GLY A 158 -3.86 -53.51 5.41
CA GLY A 158 -3.74 -53.42 6.85
C GLY A 158 -4.87 -52.62 7.53
N LEU A 159 -5.70 -51.91 6.76
CA LEU A 159 -6.80 -51.12 7.30
C LEU A 159 -7.97 -52.00 7.76
N LYS A 160 -8.57 -51.61 8.89
CA LYS A 160 -9.92 -52.07 9.25
C LYS A 160 -10.92 -51.46 8.26
N LYS A 161 -11.40 -52.27 7.30
CA LYS A 161 -12.27 -51.80 6.21
C LYS A 161 -13.53 -51.10 6.71
N GLU A 162 -14.08 -51.56 7.82
CA GLU A 162 -15.24 -50.95 8.50
C GLU A 162 -14.98 -49.47 8.84
N TRP A 163 -13.81 -49.16 9.43
CA TRP A 163 -13.44 -47.78 9.80
C TRP A 163 -13.09 -46.93 8.58
N PHE A 164 -12.49 -47.54 7.57
CA PHE A 164 -12.20 -46.85 6.32
C PHE A 164 -13.49 -46.41 5.63
N TYR A 165 -14.45 -47.33 5.44
CA TYR A 165 -15.74 -47.02 4.82
C TYR A 165 -16.59 -46.06 5.67
N ASP A 166 -16.54 -46.19 7.00
CA ASP A 166 -17.21 -45.24 7.91
C ASP A 166 -16.72 -43.80 7.71
N ILE A 167 -15.40 -43.58 7.59
CA ILE A 167 -14.85 -42.25 7.31
C ILE A 167 -15.25 -41.77 5.91
N LEU A 168 -15.20 -42.65 4.90
CA LEU A 168 -15.61 -42.25 3.54
C LEU A 168 -17.07 -41.79 3.51
N GLU A 169 -17.97 -42.54 4.12
CA GLU A 169 -19.41 -42.27 4.07
C GLU A 169 -19.81 -41.11 5.00
N ASN A 170 -19.29 -41.07 6.23
CA ASN A 170 -19.75 -40.12 7.24
C ASN A 170 -18.96 -38.80 7.26
N SER A 171 -17.70 -38.80 6.82
CA SER A 171 -16.86 -37.58 6.79
C SER A 171 -16.67 -37.00 5.39
N LEU A 172 -16.70 -37.82 4.34
CA LEU A 172 -16.28 -37.40 2.99
C LEU A 172 -17.37 -37.49 1.91
N ASP A 173 -18.57 -37.97 2.25
CA ASP A 173 -19.69 -38.17 1.32
C ASP A 173 -19.32 -39.06 0.11
N VAL A 174 -18.49 -40.07 0.34
CA VAL A 174 -18.07 -41.07 -0.66
C VAL A 174 -18.58 -42.44 -0.24
N SER A 175 -19.42 -43.07 -1.06
CA SER A 175 -19.98 -44.38 -0.74
C SER A 175 -18.95 -45.51 -0.86
N ALA A 176 -19.09 -46.59 -0.08
CA ALA A 176 -18.27 -47.78 -0.25
C ALA A 176 -18.42 -48.42 -1.65
N ALA A 177 -19.55 -48.21 -2.33
CA ALA A 177 -19.77 -48.65 -3.70
C ALA A 177 -18.92 -47.85 -4.68
N GLU A 178 -18.90 -46.53 -4.56
CA GLU A 178 -18.10 -45.63 -5.40
C GLU A 178 -16.61 -45.95 -5.31
N TRP A 179 -16.08 -46.19 -4.11
CA TRP A 179 -14.68 -46.61 -3.93
C TRP A 179 -14.37 -47.92 -4.67
N LYS A 180 -15.27 -48.91 -4.59
CA LYS A 180 -15.09 -50.21 -5.26
C LYS A 180 -15.19 -50.08 -6.78
N GLU A 181 -16.14 -49.29 -7.29
CA GLU A 181 -16.27 -49.01 -8.71
C GLU A 181 -15.01 -48.31 -9.25
N ALA A 182 -14.48 -47.34 -8.52
CA ALA A 182 -13.23 -46.66 -8.89
C ALA A 182 -12.03 -47.62 -8.90
N LEU A 183 -11.98 -48.59 -7.97
CA LEU A 183 -10.96 -49.65 -7.96
C LEU A 183 -11.09 -50.61 -9.14
N GLU A 184 -12.31 -51.07 -9.44
CA GLU A 184 -12.58 -51.98 -10.56
C GLU A 184 -12.30 -51.33 -11.92
N ALA A 185 -12.57 -50.03 -12.04
CA ALA A 185 -12.33 -49.26 -13.25
C ALA A 185 -10.88 -48.75 -13.40
N ASP A 186 -10.00 -49.01 -12.42
CA ASP A 186 -8.64 -48.44 -12.34
C ASP A 186 -8.63 -46.90 -12.50
N ALA A 187 -9.63 -46.23 -11.91
CA ALA A 187 -9.86 -44.80 -12.02
C ALA A 187 -8.86 -44.01 -11.15
N THR A 188 -7.58 -44.02 -11.57
CA THR A 188 -6.43 -43.55 -10.79
C THR A 188 -6.62 -42.17 -10.16
N SER A 189 -7.11 -41.17 -10.91
CA SER A 189 -7.33 -39.82 -10.36
C SER A 189 -8.44 -39.79 -9.32
N ARG A 190 -9.56 -40.50 -9.53
CA ARG A 190 -10.63 -40.57 -8.52
C ARG A 190 -10.17 -41.30 -7.26
N LEU A 191 -9.41 -42.38 -7.41
CA LEU A 191 -8.81 -43.10 -6.29
C LEU A 191 -7.86 -42.19 -5.49
N ALA A 192 -6.99 -41.44 -6.19
CA ALA A 192 -6.07 -40.50 -5.55
C ALA A 192 -6.83 -39.40 -4.78
N GLU A 193 -7.87 -38.81 -5.37
CA GLU A 193 -8.74 -37.82 -4.69
C GLU A 193 -9.31 -38.37 -3.37
N ILE A 194 -9.89 -39.57 -3.40
CA ILE A 194 -10.48 -40.22 -2.22
C ILE A 194 -9.40 -40.50 -1.17
N ILE A 195 -8.22 -41.00 -1.57
CA ILE A 195 -7.10 -41.29 -0.67
C ILE A 195 -6.58 -40.01 -0.01
N ILE A 196 -6.46 -38.92 -0.78
CA ILE A 196 -6.02 -37.62 -0.26
C ILE A 196 -7.01 -37.09 0.76
N ALA A 197 -8.31 -37.12 0.45
CA ALA A 197 -9.37 -36.69 1.35
C ALA A 197 -9.37 -37.52 2.65
N TYR A 198 -9.29 -38.85 2.54
CA TYR A 198 -9.19 -39.76 3.68
C TYR A 198 -7.99 -39.46 4.59
N ARG A 199 -6.81 -39.27 4.02
CA ARG A 199 -5.61 -38.98 4.81
C ARG A 199 -5.59 -37.58 5.40
N LYS A 200 -6.20 -36.61 4.72
CA LYS A 200 -6.40 -35.25 5.25
C LYS A 200 -7.28 -35.30 6.51
N GLU A 201 -8.39 -36.04 6.46
CA GLU A 201 -9.29 -36.27 7.60
C GLU A 201 -8.57 -36.95 8.78
N ARG A 202 -7.62 -37.84 8.48
CA ARG A 202 -6.76 -38.50 9.48
C ARG A 202 -5.63 -37.63 10.04
N GLY A 203 -5.48 -36.39 9.57
CA GLY A 203 -4.44 -35.45 10.01
C GLY A 203 -3.06 -35.66 9.38
N SER A 204 -2.92 -36.56 8.41
CA SER A 204 -1.63 -36.90 7.78
C SER A 204 -1.06 -35.75 6.94
N PHE A 205 -1.86 -34.78 6.52
CA PHE A 205 -1.42 -33.63 5.71
C PHE A 205 -0.37 -32.74 6.40
N SER A 206 -0.28 -32.82 7.72
CA SER A 206 0.77 -32.18 8.53
C SER A 206 2.16 -32.82 8.35
N GLN A 207 2.23 -34.05 7.86
CA GLN A 207 3.47 -34.81 7.71
C GLN A 207 4.18 -34.48 6.39
N LYS A 208 5.45 -34.07 6.44
CA LYS A 208 6.26 -33.72 5.26
C LYS A 208 6.34 -34.86 4.25
N GLU A 209 6.63 -36.08 4.71
CA GLU A 209 6.70 -37.29 3.89
C GLU A 209 5.43 -37.52 3.07
N TYR A 210 4.27 -37.25 3.67
CA TYR A 210 3.01 -37.41 3.00
C TYR A 210 2.81 -36.37 1.88
N ARG A 211 3.19 -35.10 2.12
CA ARG A 211 3.13 -34.05 1.10
C ARG A 211 4.07 -34.32 -0.10
N GLU A 212 5.25 -34.89 0.15
CA GLU A 212 6.22 -35.29 -0.89
C GLU A 212 5.78 -36.51 -1.72
N ILE A 213 4.85 -37.31 -1.20
CA ILE A 213 4.20 -38.36 -1.98
C ILE A 213 3.19 -37.75 -2.94
N ILE A 214 2.41 -36.76 -2.47
CA ILE A 214 1.35 -36.13 -3.26
C ILE A 214 1.96 -35.32 -4.40
N TYR A 215 2.90 -34.42 -4.12
CA TYR A 215 3.45 -33.52 -5.12
C TYR A 215 4.88 -33.88 -5.51
N PRO A 216 5.26 -33.64 -6.77
CA PRO A 216 6.65 -33.70 -7.21
C PRO A 216 7.55 -32.71 -6.45
N ASN A 217 8.86 -32.87 -6.63
CA ASN A 217 9.79 -31.78 -6.33
C ASN A 217 9.53 -30.60 -7.29
N MET A 218 10.07 -29.42 -6.97
CA MET A 218 9.81 -28.22 -7.76
C MET A 218 10.20 -28.36 -9.23
N ASN A 219 11.34 -28.98 -9.53
CA ASN A 219 11.81 -29.12 -10.92
C ASN A 219 10.87 -29.99 -11.76
N GLU A 220 10.52 -31.18 -11.26
CA GLU A 220 9.57 -32.07 -11.93
C GLU A 220 8.19 -31.42 -12.10
N GLY A 221 7.71 -30.71 -11.07
CA GLY A 221 6.41 -30.01 -11.13
C GLY A 221 6.41 -28.88 -12.17
N LEU A 222 7.45 -28.06 -12.21
CA LEU A 222 7.58 -26.98 -13.18
C LEU A 222 7.76 -27.48 -14.61
N GLU A 223 8.42 -28.63 -14.81
CA GLU A 223 8.50 -29.28 -16.12
C GLU A 223 7.13 -29.75 -16.62
N GLN A 224 6.33 -30.36 -15.73
CA GLN A 224 4.95 -30.73 -16.04
C GLN A 224 4.11 -29.50 -16.39
N ILE A 225 4.17 -28.45 -15.57
CA ILE A 225 3.48 -27.18 -15.81
C ILE A 225 3.90 -26.62 -17.18
N SER A 226 5.21 -26.50 -17.45
CA SER A 226 5.72 -25.92 -18.69
C SER A 226 5.26 -26.70 -19.93
N SER A 227 5.16 -28.03 -19.85
CA SER A 227 4.75 -28.86 -20.98
C SER A 227 3.30 -28.60 -21.40
N VAL A 228 2.41 -28.36 -20.42
CA VAL A 228 0.99 -28.04 -20.67
C VAL A 228 0.82 -26.55 -20.99
N LEU A 229 1.60 -25.68 -20.36
CA LEU A 229 1.60 -24.24 -20.55
C LEU A 229 1.86 -23.88 -22.02
N ALA A 230 2.95 -24.41 -22.60
CA ALA A 230 3.36 -24.11 -23.97
C ALA A 230 2.33 -24.49 -25.06
N ALA A 231 1.36 -25.34 -24.73
CA ALA A 231 0.29 -25.74 -25.65
C ALA A 231 -0.99 -24.90 -25.53
N ASN A 232 -1.15 -24.12 -24.45
CA ASN A 232 -2.43 -23.46 -24.12
C ASN A 232 -2.31 -21.96 -23.82
N PHE A 233 -1.14 -21.48 -23.41
CA PHE A 233 -0.91 -20.10 -22.97
C PHE A 233 0.47 -19.60 -23.42
N ASP A 234 0.63 -18.29 -23.55
CA ASP A 234 1.92 -17.65 -23.87
C ASP A 234 2.87 -17.59 -22.67
N GLY A 235 2.32 -17.72 -21.45
CA GLY A 235 3.10 -17.68 -20.22
C GLY A 235 2.23 -17.85 -18.97
N LEU A 236 2.88 -18.06 -17.84
CA LEU A 236 2.26 -18.17 -16.52
C LEU A 236 2.77 -17.04 -15.62
N VAL A 237 1.87 -16.26 -15.02
CA VAL A 237 2.23 -15.22 -14.06
C VAL A 237 1.60 -15.55 -12.71
N ILE A 238 2.44 -15.70 -11.70
CA ILE A 238 2.06 -16.12 -10.36
C ILE A 238 2.17 -14.92 -9.42
N PHE A 239 1.10 -14.63 -8.68
CA PHE A 239 1.04 -13.54 -7.72
C PHE A 239 0.79 -14.11 -6.33
N ILE A 240 1.70 -13.81 -5.40
CA ILE A 240 1.67 -14.29 -4.02
C ILE A 240 1.55 -13.08 -3.09
N ASP A 241 0.45 -12.99 -2.35
CA ASP A 241 0.27 -11.97 -1.32
C ASP A 241 0.56 -12.51 0.09
N GLU A 242 0.90 -11.61 1.02
CA GLU A 242 1.23 -11.89 2.42
C GLU A 242 2.42 -12.85 2.64
N LEU A 243 3.39 -12.92 1.72
CA LEU A 243 4.54 -13.82 1.87
C LEU A 243 5.38 -13.50 3.12
N SER A 244 5.61 -12.22 3.43
CA SER A 244 6.35 -11.85 4.65
C SER A 244 5.68 -12.37 5.92
N GLU A 245 4.35 -12.22 6.04
CA GLU A 245 3.64 -12.72 7.22
C GLU A 245 3.66 -14.25 7.29
N PHE A 246 3.55 -14.92 6.15
CA PHE A 246 3.64 -16.37 6.07
C PHE A 246 5.00 -16.86 6.56
N LEU A 247 6.10 -16.26 6.09
CA LEU A 247 7.46 -16.62 6.51
C LEU A 247 7.68 -16.33 8.00
N GLN A 248 7.24 -15.18 8.50
CA GLN A 248 7.37 -14.81 9.93
C GLN A 248 6.55 -15.70 10.89
N LYS A 249 5.41 -16.24 10.43
CA LYS A 249 4.55 -17.12 11.24
C LYS A 249 5.16 -18.52 11.45
N LYS A 250 6.20 -18.90 10.71
CA LYS A 250 6.84 -20.21 10.84
C LYS A 250 7.68 -20.28 12.12
N LYS A 251 7.23 -21.08 13.08
CA LYS A 251 7.85 -21.16 14.42
C LYS A 251 9.00 -22.16 14.53
N SER A 252 9.31 -22.90 13.47
CA SER A 252 10.34 -23.96 13.50
C SER A 252 11.26 -23.93 12.29
N LYS A 253 12.55 -24.11 12.55
CA LYS A 253 13.64 -24.16 11.57
C LYS A 253 13.34 -25.08 10.37
N ASN A 254 12.64 -26.19 10.58
CA ASN A 254 12.30 -27.13 9.52
C ASN A 254 11.23 -26.60 8.54
N GLU A 255 10.24 -25.84 9.02
CA GLU A 255 9.16 -25.30 8.16
C GLU A 255 9.60 -24.07 7.36
N GLU A 256 10.47 -23.25 7.95
CA GLU A 256 11.11 -22.12 7.28
C GLU A 256 12.00 -22.63 6.13
N SER A 257 12.92 -23.56 6.44
CA SER A 257 13.82 -24.16 5.45
C SER A 257 13.08 -24.76 4.25
N GLU A 258 11.97 -25.49 4.46
CA GLU A 258 11.18 -26.04 3.36
C GLU A 258 10.60 -24.96 2.42
N SER A 259 10.19 -23.81 2.98
CA SER A 259 9.64 -22.70 2.21
C SER A 259 10.73 -21.99 1.39
N LEU A 260 11.93 -21.86 1.96
CA LEU A 260 13.09 -21.28 1.29
C LEU A 260 13.63 -22.16 0.18
N GLU A 261 13.76 -23.47 0.41
CA GLU A 261 14.10 -24.46 -0.62
C GLU A 261 13.14 -24.37 -1.81
N THR A 262 11.85 -24.18 -1.54
CA THR A 262 10.82 -24.01 -2.57
C THR A 262 11.05 -22.74 -3.39
N LEU A 263 11.25 -21.59 -2.74
CA LEU A 263 11.53 -20.32 -3.41
C LEU A 263 12.85 -20.35 -4.21
N GLN A 264 13.87 -21.02 -3.69
CA GLN A 264 15.16 -21.22 -4.37
C GLN A 264 15.02 -22.01 -5.66
N ALA A 265 14.36 -23.16 -5.59
CA ALA A 265 14.15 -24.02 -6.75
C ALA A 265 13.29 -23.30 -7.81
N LEU A 266 12.27 -22.54 -7.38
CA LEU A 266 11.49 -21.66 -8.26
C LEU A 266 12.38 -20.63 -8.94
N GLY A 267 13.08 -19.78 -8.18
CA GLY A 267 13.91 -18.69 -8.71
C GLY A 267 15.02 -19.17 -9.66
N GLN A 268 15.49 -20.42 -9.50
CA GLN A 268 16.43 -21.03 -10.45
C GLN A 268 15.77 -21.37 -11.79
N ARG A 269 14.61 -22.02 -11.73
CA ARG A 269 14.01 -22.67 -12.89
C ARG A 269 13.19 -21.69 -13.74
N ILE A 270 12.58 -20.68 -13.12
CA ILE A 270 11.77 -19.69 -13.84
C ILE A 270 12.56 -18.91 -14.90
N LYS A 271 13.89 -18.75 -14.74
CA LYS A 271 14.74 -18.05 -15.73
C LYS A 271 14.85 -18.76 -17.08
N GLU A 272 14.41 -20.01 -17.16
CA GLU A 272 14.46 -20.85 -18.36
C GLU A 272 13.08 -21.17 -18.93
N LEU A 273 12.01 -20.69 -18.29
CA LEU A 273 10.61 -21.00 -18.61
C LEU A 273 9.82 -19.69 -18.73
N PRO A 274 8.73 -19.61 -19.51
CA PRO A 274 7.86 -18.42 -19.54
C PRO A 274 6.96 -18.38 -18.30
N ILE A 275 7.58 -18.32 -17.11
CA ILE A 275 6.92 -18.31 -15.80
C ILE A 275 7.44 -17.12 -14.98
N TRP A 276 6.57 -16.18 -14.65
CA TRP A 276 6.90 -15.03 -13.79
C TRP A 276 6.27 -15.18 -12.42
N LEU A 277 6.95 -14.66 -11.41
CA LEU A 277 6.49 -14.70 -10.03
C LEU A 277 6.62 -13.31 -9.42
N LEU A 278 5.51 -12.75 -8.94
CA LEU A 278 5.48 -11.51 -8.16
C LEU A 278 5.03 -11.87 -6.75
N ALA A 279 5.86 -11.58 -5.75
CA ALA A 279 5.57 -11.89 -4.36
C ALA A 279 5.65 -10.64 -3.49
N ALA A 280 4.56 -10.32 -2.79
CA ALA A 280 4.47 -9.18 -1.89
C ALA A 280 5.22 -9.42 -0.58
N VAL A 281 6.18 -8.54 -0.28
CA VAL A 281 7.03 -8.60 0.91
C VAL A 281 7.17 -7.21 1.54
N GLN A 282 7.39 -7.12 2.86
CA GLN A 282 7.57 -5.84 3.55
C GLN A 282 8.99 -5.28 3.35
N LYS A 283 9.98 -6.15 3.49
CA LYS A 283 11.41 -5.92 3.25
C LYS A 283 11.96 -7.11 2.47
N ASN A 284 13.21 -7.03 2.03
CA ASN A 284 13.87 -8.17 1.43
C ASN A 284 13.77 -9.36 2.40
N PRO A 285 13.22 -10.52 1.98
CA PRO A 285 13.09 -11.66 2.88
C PRO A 285 14.43 -12.12 3.46
N ALA A 286 15.55 -11.84 2.78
CA ALA A 286 16.89 -12.07 3.32
C ALA A 286 17.13 -11.39 4.68
N GLU A 287 16.54 -10.20 4.89
CA GLU A 287 16.63 -9.41 6.13
C GLU A 287 15.63 -9.85 7.21
N ILE A 288 14.62 -10.67 6.84
CA ILE A 288 13.55 -11.11 7.74
C ILE A 288 13.89 -12.45 8.40
N ILE A 289 14.80 -13.22 7.81
CA ILE A 289 15.15 -14.58 8.20
C ILE A 289 16.43 -14.55 9.05
N ASP A 290 16.44 -15.33 10.13
CA ASP A 290 17.56 -15.43 11.06
C ASP A 290 18.86 -15.87 10.35
N GLU A 291 19.97 -15.15 10.58
CA GLU A 291 21.29 -15.42 9.99
C GLU A 291 21.77 -16.87 10.30
N GLU A 292 21.34 -17.47 11.41
CA GLU A 292 21.70 -18.84 11.80
C GLU A 292 20.96 -19.94 11.01
N LEU A 293 19.94 -19.57 10.22
CA LEU A 293 19.25 -20.47 9.31
C LEU A 293 19.99 -20.62 7.98
N TYR A 294 20.95 -19.74 7.68
CA TYR A 294 21.80 -19.81 6.51
C TYR A 294 22.85 -20.90 6.70
N ILE A 295 22.59 -22.09 6.18
CA ILE A 295 23.55 -23.20 6.19
C ILE A 295 24.26 -23.22 4.83
N GLY A 296 24.90 -22.10 4.45
CA GLY A 296 25.91 -22.03 3.40
C GLY A 296 25.82 -20.87 2.42
N ASP A 297 26.93 -20.60 1.72
CA ASP A 297 27.12 -19.57 0.66
C ASP A 297 26.13 -19.65 -0.53
N GLU A 298 25.17 -20.57 -0.54
CA GLU A 298 24.19 -20.78 -1.63
C GLU A 298 22.80 -20.18 -1.33
N GLU A 299 22.50 -19.79 -0.09
CA GLU A 299 21.17 -19.29 0.32
C GLU A 299 21.02 -17.76 0.21
N GLU A 300 22.07 -16.97 0.42
CA GLU A 300 22.12 -15.54 0.00
C GLU A 300 21.81 -15.40 -1.50
N LYS A 301 22.19 -16.41 -2.31
CA LYS A 301 21.95 -16.43 -3.77
C LYS A 301 20.49 -16.65 -4.17
N VAL A 302 19.57 -16.93 -3.24
CA VAL A 302 18.15 -17.16 -3.55
C VAL A 302 17.43 -15.84 -3.74
N PHE A 303 17.63 -14.91 -2.81
CA PHE A 303 16.95 -13.62 -2.79
C PHE A 303 17.49 -12.69 -3.88
N ASP A 304 18.77 -12.80 -4.22
CA ASP A 304 19.40 -12.12 -5.36
C ASP A 304 18.86 -12.57 -6.73
N ARG A 305 18.14 -13.69 -6.81
CA ARG A 305 17.58 -14.17 -8.08
C ARG A 305 16.30 -13.45 -8.49
N PHE A 306 15.67 -12.77 -7.53
CA PHE A 306 14.43 -12.03 -7.71
C PHE A 306 14.75 -10.53 -7.74
N GLU A 307 14.16 -9.81 -8.68
CA GLU A 307 14.34 -8.38 -8.78
C GLU A 307 13.43 -7.63 -7.78
N PRO A 308 13.96 -6.68 -7.00
CA PRO A 308 13.14 -5.86 -6.13
C PRO A 308 12.32 -4.86 -6.95
N ILE A 309 11.01 -4.84 -6.73
CA ILE A 309 10.09 -3.77 -7.12
C ILE A 309 9.77 -3.00 -5.86
N ASN A 310 10.37 -1.82 -5.73
CA ASN A 310 10.13 -0.97 -4.56
C ASN A 310 8.88 -0.14 -4.78
N LEU A 311 7.78 -0.56 -4.16
CA LEU A 311 6.61 0.31 -4.03
C LEU A 311 6.90 1.28 -2.88
N SER A 312 7.40 2.45 -3.26
CA SER A 312 7.49 3.60 -2.38
C SER A 312 6.10 4.03 -1.91
N GLU A 313 6.07 4.93 -0.94
CA GLU A 313 4.84 5.63 -0.58
C GLU A 313 4.30 6.29 -1.86
N ALA A 314 3.12 5.84 -2.29
CA ALA A 314 2.53 6.36 -3.51
C ALA A 314 2.36 7.87 -3.36
N ASP A 315 2.73 8.62 -4.40
CA ASP A 315 2.66 10.07 -4.38
C ASP A 315 1.19 10.49 -4.23
N ILE A 316 0.83 10.88 -2.99
CA ILE A 316 -0.53 11.28 -2.63
C ILE A 316 -0.96 12.46 -3.51
N GLU A 317 -0.05 13.34 -3.93
CA GLU A 317 -0.37 14.44 -4.84
C GLU A 317 -0.86 13.92 -6.19
N GLU A 318 -0.16 12.94 -6.76
CA GLU A 318 -0.55 12.33 -8.02
C GLU A 318 -1.84 11.53 -7.90
N ILE A 319 -2.05 10.82 -6.78
CA ILE A 319 -3.32 10.11 -6.53
C ILE A 319 -4.48 11.11 -6.44
N ILE A 320 -4.29 12.23 -5.73
CA ILE A 320 -5.32 13.27 -5.60
C ILE A 320 -5.66 13.86 -6.97
N ASP A 321 -4.66 14.23 -7.79
CA ASP A 321 -4.89 14.86 -9.10
C ASP A 321 -5.45 13.89 -10.14
N GLN A 322 -4.99 12.63 -10.16
CA GLN A 322 -5.32 11.70 -11.23
C GLN A 322 -6.54 10.82 -10.92
N ARG A 323 -6.77 10.48 -9.65
CA ARG A 323 -7.86 9.57 -9.24
C ARG A 323 -8.99 10.27 -8.51
N ILE A 324 -8.68 11.13 -7.55
CA ILE A 324 -9.70 11.70 -6.66
C ILE A 324 -10.42 12.86 -7.34
N ILE A 325 -9.65 13.81 -7.87
CA ILE A 325 -10.15 15.10 -8.35
C ILE A 325 -9.86 15.24 -9.84
N ILE A 326 -10.75 14.68 -10.66
CA ILE A 326 -10.61 14.57 -12.11
C ILE A 326 -10.89 15.92 -12.76
N LYS A 327 -9.91 16.43 -13.53
CA LYS A 327 -9.96 17.77 -14.15
C LYS A 327 -9.76 17.67 -15.66
N ASN A 328 -10.73 18.16 -16.43
CA ASN A 328 -10.58 18.33 -17.87
C ASN A 328 -9.81 19.61 -18.24
N GLU A 329 -9.45 19.76 -19.52
CA GLU A 329 -8.70 20.91 -20.05
C GLU A 329 -9.34 22.27 -19.76
N ASN A 330 -10.67 22.38 -19.83
CA ASN A 330 -11.38 23.65 -19.59
C ASN A 330 -11.44 24.00 -18.10
N GLN A 331 -11.57 22.99 -17.25
CA GLN A 331 -11.50 23.09 -15.80
C GLN A 331 -10.09 23.52 -15.35
N ARG A 332 -9.03 22.88 -15.88
CA ARG A 332 -7.63 23.28 -15.64
C ARG A 332 -7.37 24.75 -16.03
N LYS A 333 -7.92 25.22 -17.15
CA LYS A 333 -7.86 26.65 -17.55
C LYS A 333 -8.61 27.57 -16.58
N SER A 334 -9.74 27.13 -16.03
CA SER A 334 -10.49 27.90 -15.03
C SER A 334 -9.72 28.03 -13.72
N ILE A 335 -9.13 26.93 -13.23
CA ILE A 335 -8.29 26.91 -12.03
C ILE A 335 -7.05 27.79 -12.24
N LYS A 336 -6.44 27.76 -13.42
CA LYS A 336 -5.34 28.67 -13.80
C LYS A 336 -5.72 30.15 -13.68
N SER A 337 -6.97 30.52 -13.98
CA SER A 337 -7.44 31.89 -13.77
C SER A 337 -7.49 32.26 -12.28
N ILE A 338 -7.90 31.32 -11.42
CA ILE A 338 -7.93 31.51 -9.98
C ILE A 338 -6.52 31.74 -9.44
N TYR A 339 -5.54 30.93 -9.87
CA TYR A 339 -4.14 31.14 -9.51
C TYR A 339 -3.64 32.54 -9.87
N LYS A 340 -3.94 33.02 -11.08
CA LYS A 340 -3.57 34.38 -11.51
C LYS A 340 -4.22 35.47 -10.66
N ASP A 341 -5.49 35.30 -10.32
CA ASP A 341 -6.19 36.25 -9.44
C ASP A 341 -5.54 36.28 -8.05
N LEU A 342 -5.21 35.12 -7.47
CA LEU A 342 -4.57 35.03 -6.15
C LEU A 342 -3.17 35.63 -6.14
N LYS A 343 -2.38 35.31 -7.16
CA LYS A 343 -1.06 35.90 -7.38
C LYS A 343 -1.11 37.43 -7.47
N ASN A 344 -2.10 37.97 -8.18
CA ASN A 344 -2.26 39.43 -8.34
C ASN A 344 -2.80 40.11 -7.06
N ASN A 345 -3.57 39.39 -6.25
CA ASN A 345 -4.21 39.92 -5.04
C ASN A 345 -3.35 39.80 -3.78
N LYS A 346 -2.02 39.94 -3.94
CA LYS A 346 -0.99 40.16 -2.89
C LYS A 346 -0.37 38.93 -2.23
N PHE A 347 -0.76 37.70 -2.54
CA PHE A 347 -0.01 36.55 -2.06
C PHE A 347 1.28 36.40 -2.89
N ASN A 348 2.44 36.30 -2.24
CA ASN A 348 3.69 35.85 -2.87
C ASN A 348 3.61 34.35 -3.24
N LEU A 349 2.44 33.89 -3.70
CA LEU A 349 2.08 32.50 -3.96
C LEU A 349 3.08 31.83 -4.93
N GLU A 350 3.67 32.59 -5.83
CA GLU A 350 4.70 32.12 -6.75
C GLU A 350 6.04 31.73 -6.08
N LYS A 351 6.31 32.23 -4.87
CA LYS A 351 7.45 31.78 -4.04
C LYS A 351 7.16 30.43 -3.40
N SER A 352 5.90 30.15 -3.08
CA SER A 352 5.48 28.97 -2.31
C SER A 352 5.03 27.81 -3.20
N ILE A 353 4.38 28.11 -4.34
CA ILE A 353 3.85 27.10 -5.26
C ILE A 353 3.81 27.57 -6.73
N SER A 354 4.26 26.69 -7.62
CA SER A 354 4.13 26.89 -9.07
C SER A 354 2.67 26.80 -9.53
N GLN A 355 2.35 27.46 -10.65
CA GLN A 355 1.01 27.39 -11.24
C GLN A 355 0.62 25.94 -11.58
N GLU A 356 1.57 25.15 -12.07
CA GLU A 356 1.36 23.75 -12.46
C GLU A 356 1.00 22.90 -11.24
N ARG A 357 1.76 23.01 -10.14
CA ARG A 357 1.46 22.29 -8.89
C ARG A 357 0.14 22.76 -8.28
N PHE A 358 -0.15 24.06 -8.31
CA PHE A 358 -1.43 24.59 -7.82
C PHE A 358 -2.63 23.96 -8.56
N ILE A 359 -2.55 23.83 -9.89
CA ILE A 359 -3.62 23.23 -10.68
C ILE A 359 -3.82 21.75 -10.31
N LYS A 360 -2.72 21.02 -10.06
CA LYS A 360 -2.77 19.62 -9.62
C LYS A 360 -3.47 19.47 -8.27
N LEU A 361 -3.03 20.25 -7.28
CA LEU A 361 -3.49 20.14 -5.90
C LEU A 361 -4.88 20.74 -5.65
N TYR A 362 -5.40 21.57 -6.55
CA TYR A 362 -6.71 22.20 -6.37
C TYR A 362 -7.82 21.16 -6.06
N PRO A 363 -8.64 21.37 -5.00
CA PRO A 363 -8.85 22.61 -4.24
C PRO A 363 -8.05 22.72 -2.92
N PHE A 364 -7.02 21.91 -2.73
CA PHE A 364 -6.19 21.97 -1.53
C PHE A 364 -5.12 23.05 -1.62
N HIS A 365 -4.87 23.71 -0.49
CA HIS A 365 -3.67 24.51 -0.30
C HIS A 365 -2.44 23.57 -0.24
N HIS A 366 -1.29 24.01 -0.76
CA HIS A 366 -0.10 23.15 -0.81
C HIS A 366 0.34 22.69 0.58
N GLU A 367 0.16 23.57 1.58
CA GLU A 367 0.55 23.27 2.94
C GLU A 367 -0.35 22.21 3.61
N PHE A 368 -1.62 22.15 3.22
CA PHE A 368 -2.48 21.03 3.60
C PHE A 368 -1.90 19.72 3.05
N VAL A 369 -1.53 19.69 1.77
CA VAL A 369 -1.05 18.46 1.13
C VAL A 369 0.33 18.04 1.68
N ASN A 370 1.25 18.98 1.87
CA ASN A 370 2.56 18.73 2.50
C ASN A 370 2.39 18.06 3.88
N SER A 371 1.56 18.67 4.74
CA SER A 371 1.28 18.16 6.09
C SER A 371 0.55 16.83 6.07
N LEU A 372 -0.42 16.64 5.16
CA LEU A 372 -1.12 15.38 4.99
C LEU A 372 -0.15 14.26 4.63
N VAL A 373 0.73 14.48 3.64
CA VAL A 373 1.74 13.49 3.21
C VAL A 373 2.63 13.10 4.37
N GLN A 374 3.25 14.08 5.03
CA GLN A 374 4.18 13.83 6.12
C GLN A 374 3.51 13.14 7.31
N LEU A 375 2.31 13.59 7.70
CA LEU A 375 1.57 13.00 8.83
C LEU A 375 1.00 11.62 8.51
N SER A 376 0.68 11.34 7.25
CA SER A 376 0.20 10.02 6.81
C SER A 376 1.30 8.96 6.77
N SER A 377 2.58 9.35 6.74
CA SER A 377 3.69 8.41 6.82
C SER A 377 3.75 7.70 8.20
N TYR A 378 3.26 8.38 9.25
CA TYR A 378 3.10 7.77 10.57
C TYR A 378 2.07 6.63 10.53
N GLY A 379 2.53 5.42 10.85
CA GLY A 379 1.67 4.23 10.89
C GLY A 379 1.22 3.72 9.51
N SER A 380 1.88 4.15 8.42
CA SER A 380 1.60 3.72 7.04
C SER A 380 0.14 3.96 6.60
N ARG A 381 -0.32 5.21 6.75
CA ARG A 381 -1.72 5.63 6.60
C ARG A 381 -2.01 6.41 5.32
N GLN A 382 -1.18 6.24 4.29
CA GLN A 382 -1.35 6.91 3.00
C GLN A 382 -2.73 6.64 2.37
N ARG A 383 -3.30 5.44 2.57
CA ARG A 383 -4.66 5.12 2.11
C ARG A 383 -5.73 5.93 2.83
N ALA A 384 -5.58 6.10 4.14
CA ALA A 384 -6.48 6.93 4.92
C ALA A 384 -6.39 8.38 4.45
N ALA A 385 -5.18 8.92 4.26
CA ALA A 385 -4.99 10.28 3.74
C ALA A 385 -5.73 10.55 2.42
N VAL A 386 -5.70 9.59 1.48
CA VAL A 386 -6.45 9.69 0.22
C VAL A 386 -7.97 9.67 0.46
N ARG A 387 -8.44 8.82 1.38
CA ARG A 387 -9.86 8.76 1.78
C ARG A 387 -10.32 10.06 2.43
N GLU A 388 -9.57 10.57 3.40
CA GLU A 388 -9.88 11.82 4.11
C GLU A 388 -9.92 13.01 3.15
N SER A 389 -8.99 13.06 2.20
CA SER A 389 -8.98 14.05 1.12
C SER A 389 -10.25 13.97 0.27
N TRP A 390 -10.71 12.76 -0.07
CA TRP A 390 -11.98 12.59 -0.78
C TRP A 390 -13.16 13.06 0.06
N GLU A 391 -13.22 12.69 1.35
CA GLU A 391 -14.33 13.00 2.25
C GLU A 391 -14.52 14.50 2.44
N ILE A 392 -13.44 15.24 2.75
CA ILE A 392 -13.52 16.68 2.94
C ILE A 392 -13.96 17.42 1.66
N VAL A 393 -13.50 16.98 0.48
CA VAL A 393 -13.91 17.57 -0.80
C VAL A 393 -15.37 17.26 -1.10
N SER A 394 -15.81 16.01 -0.86
CA SER A 394 -17.19 15.57 -1.08
C SER A 394 -18.19 16.42 -0.29
N ASN A 395 -17.85 16.75 0.96
CA ASN A 395 -18.67 17.58 1.84
C ASN A 395 -18.68 19.07 1.45
N ARG A 396 -17.73 19.49 0.60
CA ARG A 396 -17.51 20.91 0.24
C ARG A 396 -17.74 21.21 -1.25
N LEU A 397 -18.40 20.33 -2.00
CA LEU A 397 -18.64 20.50 -3.45
C LEU A 397 -19.38 21.79 -3.86
N ASN A 398 -20.16 22.38 -2.93
CA ASN A 398 -20.88 23.65 -3.15
C ASN A 398 -20.10 24.89 -2.67
N THR A 399 -18.89 24.71 -2.16
CA THR A 399 -18.03 25.80 -1.68
C THR A 399 -17.55 26.65 -2.85
N SER A 400 -17.41 27.96 -2.59
CA SER A 400 -16.86 28.92 -3.55
C SER A 400 -15.50 28.45 -4.06
N ALA A 401 -15.32 28.50 -5.38
CA ALA A 401 -14.08 28.16 -6.06
C ALA A 401 -12.83 28.89 -5.55
N LYS A 402 -13.03 30.06 -4.92
CA LYS A 402 -11.92 30.83 -4.36
C LYS A 402 -11.51 30.35 -2.99
N LYS A 403 -12.37 29.73 -2.19
CA LYS A 403 -11.95 29.19 -0.88
C LYS A 403 -11.18 27.90 -1.13
N LEU A 404 -9.99 27.75 -0.56
CA LEU A 404 -9.23 26.50 -0.62
C LEU A 404 -9.45 25.72 0.68
N ILE A 405 -9.14 24.42 0.64
CA ILE A 405 -9.03 23.57 1.83
C ILE A 405 -7.63 23.78 2.41
N THR A 406 -7.55 24.13 3.70
CA THR A 406 -6.33 24.67 4.33
C THR A 406 -5.87 23.80 5.49
N ILE A 407 -4.64 24.02 5.98
CA ILE A 407 -3.98 23.12 6.96
C ILE A 407 -4.79 22.88 8.24
N ASP A 408 -5.60 23.84 8.68
CA ASP A 408 -6.48 23.75 9.85
C ASP A 408 -7.47 22.59 9.74
N ASP A 409 -7.91 22.26 8.52
CA ASP A 409 -8.82 21.14 8.28
C ASP A 409 -8.21 19.78 8.67
N LEU A 410 -6.87 19.66 8.69
CA LEU A 410 -6.19 18.43 9.11
C LEU A 410 -6.37 18.13 10.60
N TYR A 411 -6.58 19.16 11.44
CA TYR A 411 -6.85 18.95 12.85
C TYR A 411 -8.11 18.10 13.03
N ASP A 412 -9.20 18.47 12.35
CA ASP A 412 -10.47 17.77 12.45
C ASP A 412 -10.40 16.38 11.80
N ILE A 413 -9.67 16.24 10.70
CA ILE A 413 -9.45 14.95 10.02
C ILE A 413 -8.75 13.94 10.95
N PHE A 414 -7.76 14.40 11.72
CA PHE A 414 -6.94 13.53 12.55
C PHE A 414 -7.43 13.40 14.01
N GLU A 415 -8.52 14.09 14.39
CA GLU A 415 -9.05 14.10 15.76
C GLU A 415 -9.50 12.71 16.26
N ASP A 416 -10.07 11.90 15.36
CA ASP A 416 -10.56 10.54 15.66
C ASP A 416 -9.60 9.45 15.18
N ASP A 417 -8.33 9.80 14.99
CA ASP A 417 -7.35 9.00 14.30
C ASP A 417 -6.26 8.42 15.22
N VAL A 418 -5.49 7.42 14.77
CA VAL A 418 -4.26 6.95 15.44
C VAL A 418 -3.28 8.11 15.66
N ILE A 419 -3.27 9.11 14.78
CA ILE A 419 -2.49 10.34 14.93
C ILE A 419 -2.86 11.08 16.22
N TYR A 420 -4.15 11.14 16.58
CA TYR A 420 -4.57 11.68 17.87
C TYR A 420 -3.91 10.94 19.03
N ASN A 421 -3.86 9.60 18.98
CA ASN A 421 -3.24 8.83 20.07
C ASN A 421 -1.73 9.06 20.17
N SER A 422 -1.04 9.23 19.05
CA SER A 422 0.40 9.49 19.00
C SER A 422 0.80 10.91 19.42
N PHE A 423 -0.10 11.89 19.27
CA PHE A 423 0.16 13.31 19.55
C PHE A 423 -0.91 13.92 20.46
N LYS A 424 -1.46 13.10 21.35
CA LYS A 424 -2.63 13.44 22.17
C LYS A 424 -2.42 14.73 22.95
N GLU A 425 -1.20 14.97 23.40
CA GLU A 425 -0.80 16.16 24.13
C GLU A 425 -1.04 17.46 23.35
N TYR A 426 -0.87 17.46 22.02
CA TYR A 426 -1.17 18.63 21.18
C TYR A 426 -2.69 18.84 21.07
N TYR A 427 -3.45 17.76 20.86
CA TYR A 427 -4.92 17.84 20.78
C TYR A 427 -5.56 18.23 22.10
N ASP A 428 -5.06 17.71 23.22
CA ASP A 428 -5.51 18.03 24.57
C ASP A 428 -5.23 19.51 24.91
N LEU A 429 -4.11 20.09 24.44
CA LEU A 429 -3.85 21.52 24.57
C LEU A 429 -4.90 22.35 23.85
N TYR A 430 -5.25 21.98 22.62
CA TYR A 430 -6.34 22.67 21.92
C TYR A 430 -7.66 22.56 22.71
N LYS A 431 -8.12 21.33 23.00
CA LYS A 431 -9.46 21.11 23.58
C LYS A 431 -9.61 21.71 24.97
N ASN A 432 -8.59 21.57 25.82
CA ASN A 432 -8.68 21.91 27.25
C ASN A 432 -8.10 23.28 27.61
N VAL A 433 -7.32 23.90 26.70
CA VAL A 433 -6.61 25.15 27.00
C VAL A 433 -6.94 26.23 25.99
N TYR A 434 -6.65 26.02 24.71
CA TYR A 434 -6.77 27.08 23.70
C TYR A 434 -8.21 27.34 23.30
N HIS A 435 -9.00 26.29 23.07
CA HIS A 435 -10.42 26.43 22.73
C HIS A 435 -11.20 27.14 23.84
N GLU A 436 -10.96 26.77 25.10
CA GLU A 436 -11.55 27.43 26.28
C GLU A 436 -11.20 28.94 26.34
N ALA A 437 -9.97 29.31 25.96
CA ALA A 437 -9.57 30.72 25.90
C ALA A 437 -10.29 31.49 24.77
N ILE A 438 -10.54 30.84 23.63
CA ILE A 438 -11.23 31.43 22.47
C ILE A 438 -12.72 31.66 22.75
N ILE A 439 -13.40 30.72 23.44
CA ILE A 439 -14.85 30.82 23.70
C ILE A 439 -15.21 31.57 24.98
N LYS A 440 -14.21 32.00 25.77
CA LYS A 440 -14.47 32.68 27.04
C LYS A 440 -15.24 33.99 26.81
N PRO A 441 -16.15 34.37 27.72
CA PRO A 441 -16.76 35.69 27.68
C PRO A 441 -15.71 36.81 27.73
N GLY A 442 -15.71 37.71 26.76
CA GLY A 442 -14.77 38.83 26.68
C GLY A 442 -13.52 38.60 25.82
N PHE A 443 -13.47 37.50 25.06
CA PHE A 443 -12.58 37.40 23.90
C PHE A 443 -13.06 38.42 22.84
N ASN A 444 -12.20 39.38 22.48
CA ASN A 444 -12.59 40.52 21.64
C ASN A 444 -12.14 40.39 20.18
N GLU A 445 -11.42 39.33 19.83
CA GLU A 445 -10.94 39.04 18.48
C GLU A 445 -11.91 38.12 17.72
N ASP A 446 -11.69 37.91 16.42
CA ASP A 446 -12.45 36.95 15.61
C ASP A 446 -12.21 35.51 16.09
N SER A 447 -13.20 34.94 16.79
CA SER A 447 -13.14 33.58 17.30
C SER A 447 -13.04 32.51 16.21
N GLU A 448 -13.63 32.71 15.02
CA GLU A 448 -13.55 31.74 13.93
C GLU A 448 -12.14 31.72 13.34
N LEU A 449 -11.55 32.89 13.12
CA LEU A 449 -10.16 32.98 12.69
C LEU A 449 -9.20 32.43 13.76
N ALA A 450 -9.46 32.73 15.04
CA ALA A 450 -8.67 32.23 16.16
C ALA A 450 -8.64 30.70 16.24
N ASP A 451 -9.80 30.06 16.07
CA ASP A 451 -9.93 28.59 16.03
C ASP A 451 -9.03 27.98 14.94
N ARG A 452 -9.14 28.52 13.72
CA ARG A 452 -8.37 28.09 12.55
C ARG A 452 -6.87 28.31 12.73
N VAL A 453 -6.47 29.46 13.28
CA VAL A 453 -5.07 29.80 13.58
C VAL A 453 -4.45 28.80 14.54
N ILE A 454 -5.13 28.46 15.65
CA ILE A 454 -4.59 27.50 16.59
C ILE A 454 -4.57 26.09 16.00
N LYS A 455 -5.61 25.65 15.28
CA LYS A 455 -5.60 24.33 14.60
C LYS A 455 -4.43 24.19 13.63
N ALA A 456 -4.19 25.23 12.81
CA ALA A 456 -3.05 25.28 11.91
C ALA A 456 -1.72 25.19 12.67
N LEU A 457 -1.59 25.94 13.76
CA LEU A 457 -0.39 25.95 14.61
C LEU A 457 -0.14 24.59 15.27
N ILE A 458 -1.21 23.88 15.68
CA ILE A 458 -1.11 22.52 16.22
C ILE A 458 -0.58 21.55 15.17
N ILE A 459 -1.19 21.52 13.98
CA ILE A 459 -0.77 20.60 12.91
C ILE A 459 0.67 20.89 12.48
N TYR A 460 1.03 22.15 12.33
CA TYR A 460 2.40 22.56 12.02
C TYR A 460 3.38 22.18 13.15
N GLY A 461 2.99 22.39 14.40
CA GLY A 461 3.78 22.03 15.59
C GLY A 461 4.04 20.53 15.73
N ILE A 462 3.07 19.68 15.38
CA ILE A 462 3.25 18.22 15.31
C ILE A 462 4.28 17.86 14.24
N ARG A 463 4.20 18.50 13.08
CA ARG A 463 4.99 18.19 11.89
C ARG A 463 6.45 18.60 12.01
N ASP A 464 6.70 19.89 12.27
CA ASP A 464 8.04 20.49 12.17
C ASP A 464 8.64 20.80 13.54
N LYS A 465 7.81 21.03 14.56
CA LYS A 465 8.23 21.51 15.89
C LYS A 465 9.09 22.78 15.82
N GLU A 466 8.86 23.63 14.82
CA GLU A 466 9.54 24.91 14.63
C GLU A 466 8.60 26.09 14.86
N PRO A 467 9.11 27.28 15.25
CA PRO A 467 8.31 28.48 15.37
C PRO A 467 7.81 29.01 14.02
N VAL A 468 6.59 29.54 13.98
CA VAL A 468 5.96 30.10 12.77
C VAL A 468 5.49 31.54 13.00
N SER A 469 5.60 32.39 11.98
CA SER A 469 5.14 33.78 12.04
C SER A 469 3.65 33.92 11.71
N ALA A 470 3.03 35.03 12.12
CA ALA A 470 1.66 35.36 11.73
C ALA A 470 1.48 35.50 10.21
N GLU A 471 2.51 35.94 9.48
CA GLU A 471 2.51 36.01 8.01
C GLU A 471 2.40 34.62 7.38
N GLN A 472 3.18 33.65 7.87
CA GLN A 472 3.12 32.27 7.40
C GLN A 472 1.78 31.61 7.74
N LEU A 473 1.23 31.83 8.95
CA LEU A 473 -0.09 31.32 9.32
C LEU A 473 -1.21 31.93 8.44
N GLY A 474 -1.12 33.22 8.14
CA GLY A 474 -2.04 33.89 7.21
C GLY A 474 -2.00 33.30 5.81
N GLU A 475 -0.81 32.91 5.34
CA GLU A 475 -0.62 32.16 4.09
C GLU A 475 -1.26 30.77 4.16
N PHE A 476 -0.91 29.97 5.17
CA PHE A 476 -1.39 28.60 5.31
C PHE A 476 -2.92 28.49 5.34
N LEU A 477 -3.59 29.50 5.89
CA LEU A 477 -5.04 29.59 6.04
C LEU A 477 -5.75 30.30 4.89
N MET A 478 -4.99 30.90 3.96
CA MET A 478 -5.51 31.80 2.92
C MET A 478 -6.54 32.80 3.47
N ALA A 479 -6.25 33.38 4.65
CA ALA A 479 -7.24 34.02 5.52
C ALA A 479 -7.94 35.25 4.87
N ASP A 480 -7.35 35.87 3.85
CA ASP A 480 -7.88 37.05 3.14
C ASP A 480 -8.95 36.73 2.05
N MET A 481 -9.37 35.46 1.87
CA MET A 481 -10.31 35.11 0.78
C MET A 481 -11.80 35.35 1.05
N GLY A 482 -12.14 36.23 2.01
CA GLY A 482 -13.53 36.52 2.35
C GLY A 482 -13.83 37.84 3.07
N MET A 483 -12.85 38.57 3.61
CA MET A 483 -13.13 39.73 4.48
C MET A 483 -12.76 41.11 3.92
N GLY A 484 -12.28 41.23 2.67
CA GLY A 484 -12.03 42.56 2.07
C GLY A 484 -10.97 43.39 2.83
N VAL A 485 -10.17 42.74 3.65
CA VAL A 485 -9.16 43.31 4.54
C VAL A 485 -7.81 42.84 4.02
N GLY A 486 -7.07 43.71 3.31
CA GLY A 486 -5.85 43.28 2.63
C GLY A 486 -4.81 42.65 3.57
N LEU A 487 -4.13 41.61 3.10
CA LEU A 487 -3.07 40.80 3.76
C LEU A 487 -2.25 41.42 4.91
N SER A 488 -1.83 42.68 4.81
CA SER A 488 -1.11 43.32 5.91
C SER A 488 -1.94 43.43 7.19
N MET A 489 -3.25 43.57 7.06
CA MET A 489 -4.18 43.72 8.18
C MET A 489 -4.63 42.37 8.74
N ILE A 490 -4.74 41.32 7.93
CA ILE A 490 -4.99 39.96 8.45
C ILE A 490 -3.81 39.42 9.25
N ASN A 491 -2.57 39.73 8.82
CA ASN A 491 -1.38 39.32 9.58
C ASN A 491 -1.33 39.99 10.96
N ILE A 492 -1.77 41.26 11.05
CA ILE A 492 -1.88 41.98 12.32
C ILE A 492 -2.97 41.34 13.20
N GLU A 493 -4.12 41.02 12.62
CA GLU A 493 -5.23 40.38 13.32
C GLU A 493 -4.84 39.00 13.88
N ILE A 494 -4.14 38.17 13.09
CA ILE A 494 -3.59 36.88 13.54
C ILE A 494 -2.61 37.08 14.70
N GLU A 495 -1.73 38.07 14.61
CA GLU A 495 -0.77 38.40 15.66
C GLU A 495 -1.46 38.88 16.96
N GLU A 496 -2.53 39.68 16.85
CA GLU A 496 -3.35 40.14 17.98
C GLU A 496 -4.12 38.98 18.63
N ILE A 497 -4.68 38.07 17.82
CA ILE A 497 -5.30 36.82 18.28
C ILE A 497 -4.31 35.99 19.09
N LEU A 498 -3.11 35.73 18.55
CA LEU A 498 -2.11 34.90 19.22
C LEU A 498 -1.63 35.53 20.52
N LYS A 499 -1.43 36.86 20.54
CA LYS A 499 -1.12 37.61 21.78
C LYS A 499 -2.22 37.50 22.82
N THR A 500 -3.48 37.63 22.42
CA THR A 500 -4.63 37.52 23.32
C THR A 500 -4.72 36.13 23.92
N ILE A 501 -4.62 35.07 23.10
CA ILE A 501 -4.65 33.68 23.58
C ILE A 501 -3.47 33.42 24.52
N ASN A 502 -2.25 33.82 24.14
CA ASN A 502 -1.05 33.60 24.95
C ASN A 502 -1.10 34.30 26.32
N GLN A 503 -1.73 35.47 26.41
CA GLN A 503 -1.94 36.13 27.70
C GLN A 503 -2.82 35.30 28.64
N ASP A 504 -3.84 34.63 28.11
CA ASP A 504 -4.76 33.78 28.88
C ASP A 504 -4.16 32.44 29.27
N VAL A 505 -3.36 31.86 28.37
CA VAL A 505 -2.83 30.50 28.51
C VAL A 505 -1.35 30.50 28.89
N ARG A 506 -0.84 31.63 29.40
CA ARG A 506 0.58 31.83 29.69
C ARG A 506 1.18 30.65 30.47
N GLY A 507 2.24 30.05 29.92
CA GLY A 507 2.92 28.89 30.52
C GLY A 507 2.21 27.55 30.30
N LYS A 508 1.18 27.49 29.45
CA LYS A 508 0.47 26.27 29.08
C LYS A 508 0.76 25.88 27.62
N GLY A 509 2.03 25.93 27.24
CA GLY A 509 2.53 25.39 25.98
C GLY A 509 2.36 26.25 24.73
N LEU A 510 1.75 27.44 24.77
CA LEU A 510 1.84 28.40 23.67
C LEU A 510 3.02 29.35 23.93
N GLU A 511 4.05 29.29 23.10
CA GLU A 511 5.27 30.07 23.26
C GLU A 511 5.35 31.20 22.24
N MET A 512 5.77 32.37 22.74
CA MET A 512 6.03 33.57 21.93
C MET A 512 7.53 33.83 21.95
N ILE A 513 8.15 33.74 20.78
CA ILE A 513 9.61 33.78 20.61
C ILE A 513 9.97 35.06 19.84
N SER A 514 10.92 35.83 20.36
CA SER A 514 11.50 37.00 19.69
C SER A 514 12.91 36.64 19.20
N ILE A 515 13.23 36.95 17.95
CA ILE A 515 14.56 36.74 17.37
C ILE A 515 15.35 38.06 17.45
N GLU A 516 16.59 38.01 17.96
CA GLU A 516 17.40 39.20 18.29
C GLU A 516 17.66 40.16 17.11
N ASP A 517 17.54 39.68 15.86
CA ASP A 517 17.82 40.44 14.63
C ASP A 517 16.56 40.97 13.90
N GLU A 518 15.34 40.71 14.40
CA GLU A 518 14.09 41.21 13.83
C GLU A 518 13.26 41.97 14.87
N GLU A 519 13.54 43.27 15.05
CA GLU A 519 12.71 44.14 15.91
C GLU A 519 11.23 44.06 15.47
N ASP A 520 10.34 43.83 16.44
CA ASP A 520 8.87 43.75 16.31
C ASP A 520 8.29 42.52 15.57
N LYS A 521 9.07 41.46 15.28
CA LYS A 521 8.52 40.18 14.79
C LYS A 521 8.50 39.10 15.88
N PHE A 522 7.35 38.46 16.02
CA PHE A 522 7.15 37.33 16.92
C PHE A 522 6.93 36.05 16.13
N TYR A 523 7.47 34.96 16.67
CA TYR A 523 7.25 33.61 16.20
C TYR A 523 6.53 32.81 17.27
N TRP A 524 5.67 31.91 16.83
CA TRP A 524 4.74 31.19 17.66
C TRP A 524 4.97 29.70 17.55
N GLN A 525 4.96 29.01 18.68
CA GLN A 525 5.17 27.57 18.73
C GLN A 525 4.27 26.94 19.79
N VAL A 526 3.77 25.74 19.50
CA VAL A 526 3.13 24.89 20.51
C VAL A 526 4.16 23.90 21.04
N ASN A 527 4.36 23.92 22.36
CA ASN A 527 5.26 23.04 23.10
C ASN A 527 4.51 22.34 24.24
N PRO A 528 4.06 21.09 24.06
CA PRO A 528 3.36 20.35 25.10
C PRO A 528 4.19 20.13 26.37
N ASN A 529 5.51 20.03 26.27
CA ASN A 529 6.39 19.76 27.41
C ASN A 529 6.46 20.93 28.41
N ALA A 530 6.24 22.16 27.93
CA ALA A 530 6.22 23.35 28.78
C ALA A 530 4.99 23.43 29.71
N SER A 531 3.97 22.59 29.48
CA SER A 531 2.69 22.63 30.21
C SER A 531 2.67 21.85 31.54
N GLY A 532 3.75 21.12 31.87
CA GLY A 532 3.80 20.26 33.07
C GLY A 532 3.03 18.94 32.94
N ILE A 533 2.61 18.57 31.72
CA ILE A 533 2.05 17.26 31.40
C ILE A 533 3.22 16.28 31.23
N ASN A 534 3.20 15.18 32.00
CA ASN A 534 4.28 14.19 32.02
C ASN A 534 4.25 13.35 30.74
N VAL A 535 5.33 13.39 29.95
CA VAL A 535 5.46 12.63 28.71
C VAL A 535 6.21 11.34 29.00
N GLU A 536 5.55 10.19 28.83
CA GLU A 536 6.29 8.94 28.61
C GLU A 536 6.86 9.00 27.20
N SER A 537 8.15 9.33 27.12
CA SER A 537 8.93 9.30 25.90
C SER A 537 9.19 7.85 25.51
N GLU A 538 8.22 7.20 24.86
CA GLU A 538 8.47 5.96 24.14
C GLU A 538 8.14 6.15 22.65
N LEU A 539 9.18 5.94 21.83
CA LEU A 539 9.18 5.73 20.37
C LEU A 539 9.09 6.96 19.46
N LEU A 540 10.10 7.84 19.52
CA LEU A 540 10.35 8.87 18.49
C LEU A 540 11.74 8.79 17.84
N GLU A 541 12.38 7.61 17.85
CA GLU A 541 13.74 7.43 17.29
C GLU A 541 13.83 6.60 15.99
N ALA A 542 12.73 6.30 15.29
CA ALA A 542 12.78 5.42 14.11
C ALA A 542 12.22 5.97 12.79
N VAL A 543 12.01 7.28 12.67
CA VAL A 543 11.65 7.89 11.37
C VAL A 543 12.56 9.07 11.10
N HIS A 544 13.85 8.78 10.91
CA HIS A 544 14.69 9.69 10.13
C HIS A 544 14.31 9.53 8.65
N LEU A 545 13.93 10.65 8.05
CA LEU A 545 13.79 10.91 6.63
C LEU A 545 14.84 10.14 5.81
N LEU A 546 14.39 9.15 5.03
CA LEU A 546 15.05 8.84 3.77
C LEU A 546 14.62 9.90 2.76
N ASN A 547 15.34 11.01 2.75
CA ASN A 547 15.94 11.60 1.55
C ASN A 547 16.25 13.08 1.79
N GLU A 548 17.54 13.41 1.78
CA GLU A 548 18.06 14.52 0.99
C GLU A 548 19.59 14.33 0.88
N ASN A 549 20.04 14.00 -0.34
CA ASN A 549 21.42 13.81 -0.81
C ASN A 549 22.02 12.41 -0.69
N ASP A 550 22.19 11.79 -1.85
CA ASP A 550 23.51 11.41 -2.36
C ASP A 550 24.50 10.91 -1.30
N ILE A 551 24.62 9.59 -1.22
CA ILE A 551 25.85 8.92 -0.80
C ILE A 551 26.94 9.30 -1.82
N MET A 552 27.58 10.44 -1.61
CA MET A 552 29.00 10.58 -1.90
C MET A 552 29.77 10.27 -0.62
N PRO A 553 30.65 9.25 -0.64
CA PRO A 553 31.79 9.22 0.24
C PRO A 553 33.04 9.18 -0.64
N ASP A 554 33.56 10.35 -0.96
CA ASP A 554 34.96 10.51 -1.36
C ASP A 554 35.74 11.02 -0.13
N ILE A 555 35.96 10.19 0.89
CA ILE A 555 37.00 10.44 1.90
C ILE A 555 37.56 9.11 2.46
N PRO A 556 38.82 8.74 2.11
CA PRO A 556 39.70 8.04 3.03
C PRO A 556 40.70 9.04 3.64
N SER A 557 40.35 9.62 4.80
CA SER A 557 41.31 10.34 5.65
C SER A 557 40.88 10.39 7.12
N PHE A 558 40.49 9.25 7.69
CA PHE A 558 40.46 9.04 9.14
C PHE A 558 41.01 7.65 9.50
N ILE A 559 42.19 7.33 8.96
CA ILE A 559 43.16 6.45 9.62
C ILE A 559 44.47 7.23 9.66
N ASN A 560 44.60 8.06 10.70
CA ASN A 560 45.86 8.51 11.27
C ASN A 560 45.54 9.48 12.43
N ASN A 561 45.30 8.92 13.62
CA ASN A 561 46.00 9.26 14.86
C ASN A 561 45.20 8.80 16.10
N ASN A 562 45.85 7.89 16.83
CA ASN A 562 45.59 7.38 18.18
C ASN A 562 44.56 6.27 18.34
#